data_AF-A0AAN6VLN9-F1
#
_entry.id   AF-A0AAN6VLN9-F1
#
_cell.length_a   1.000
_cell.length_b   1.000
_cell.length_c   1.000
_cell.angle_alpha   90.00
_cell.angle_beta   90.00
_cell.angle_gamma   90.00
#
_symmetry.space_group_name_H-M   'P 1'
#
loop_
_entity.id
_entity.type
_entity.pdbx_description
1 polymer ?
#
loop_
_entity_poly.entity_id
_entity_poly.type
_entity_poly.pdbx_seq_one_letter_code
_entity_poly.pdbx_strand_id
1 'polypeptide(L)'
;MQLNVSPVTLAALKADGTIRCLADVKYRPVPESRHSSTAFPLARKLADEFTAALVAQLGQETATRSEEKPSSRTDTCETASAQAQAQLYAVQLHRYRMRVCFDVFLQHCTPEFRRQMDETVMRPIHVVAELGDGHRYLVDRKLPLDARVAREIARVQECDQGPRPYFTDNMVMMCYDDGVRVEDNLEDYGFSPSSRVRGRRKGDS
;
A
#
# COMPACT_ATOMS: atom_id res chain seq x y z
N MET A 1 7.53 12.67 -7.11
CA MET A 1 8.07 11.30 -6.98
C MET A 1 8.55 10.86 -8.35
N GLN A 2 9.76 10.32 -8.47
CA GLN A 2 10.30 9.72 -9.69
C GLN A 2 10.49 8.21 -9.47
N LEU A 3 9.98 7.39 -10.38
CA LEU A 3 10.01 5.94 -10.26
C LEU A 3 11.05 5.33 -11.21
N ASN A 4 11.72 4.28 -10.73
CA ASN A 4 12.46 3.33 -11.53
C ASN A 4 11.75 1.99 -11.37
N VAL A 5 10.97 1.60 -12.37
CA VAL A 5 10.13 0.41 -12.33
C VAL A 5 10.87 -0.73 -13.01
N SER A 6 11.06 -1.85 -12.29
CA SER A 6 11.74 -3.02 -12.86
C SER A 6 10.97 -3.58 -14.06
N PRO A 7 11.67 -4.24 -15.03
CA PRO A 7 11.01 -4.88 -16.16
C PRO A 7 9.94 -5.90 -15.74
N VAL A 8 10.15 -6.61 -14.62
CA VAL A 8 9.20 -7.60 -14.09
C VAL A 8 7.92 -6.93 -13.58
N THR A 9 8.06 -5.80 -12.87
CA THR A 9 6.90 -5.00 -12.43
C THR A 9 6.15 -4.42 -13.63
N LEU A 10 6.86 -3.90 -14.64
CA LEU A 10 6.24 -3.40 -15.87
C LEU A 10 5.49 -4.49 -16.63
N ALA A 11 6.06 -5.70 -16.71
CA ALA A 11 5.39 -6.84 -17.35
C ALA A 11 4.09 -7.21 -16.62
N ALA A 12 4.10 -7.28 -15.28
CA ALA A 12 2.91 -7.55 -14.49
C ALA A 12 1.82 -6.48 -14.70
N LEU A 13 2.20 -5.19 -14.67
CA LEU A 13 1.27 -4.09 -14.94
C LEU A 13 0.67 -4.15 -16.35
N LYS A 14 1.44 -4.56 -17.37
CA LYS A 14 0.96 -4.69 -18.75
C LYS A 14 0.07 -5.91 -18.95
N ALA A 15 0.32 -6.99 -18.22
CA ALA A 15 -0.45 -8.23 -18.32
C ALA A 15 -1.78 -8.15 -17.57
N ASP A 16 -1.72 -7.70 -16.30
CA ASP A 16 -2.85 -7.81 -15.37
C ASP A 16 -3.52 -6.46 -15.10
N GLY A 17 -2.88 -5.35 -15.48
CA GLY A 17 -3.37 -4.01 -15.15
C GLY A 17 -3.32 -3.69 -13.66
N THR A 18 -2.70 -4.53 -12.84
CA THR A 18 -2.67 -4.37 -11.38
C THR A 18 -1.43 -4.98 -10.74
N ILE A 19 -1.03 -4.43 -9.59
CA ILE A 19 0.03 -4.97 -8.72
C ILE A 19 -0.29 -4.69 -7.25
N ARG A 20 0.17 -5.56 -6.35
CA ARG A 20 0.22 -5.29 -4.90
C ARG A 20 1.58 -4.72 -4.52
N CYS A 21 1.55 -3.51 -3.97
CA CYS A 21 2.71 -2.76 -3.55
C CYS A 21 2.92 -2.85 -2.04
N LEU A 22 4.18 -2.87 -1.63
CA LEU A 22 4.62 -2.70 -0.26
C LEU A 22 5.58 -1.52 -0.16
N ALA A 23 5.17 -0.46 0.54
CA ALA A 23 6.03 0.66 0.89
C ALA A 23 6.39 0.61 2.38
N ASP A 24 7.64 0.93 2.72
CA ASP A 24 8.10 1.05 4.10
C ASP A 24 8.78 2.42 4.28
N VAL A 25 8.01 3.39 4.79
CA VAL A 25 8.42 4.80 4.85
C VAL A 25 8.65 5.26 6.28
N LYS A 26 9.41 6.33 6.46
CA LYS A 26 9.52 6.99 7.76
C LYS A 26 8.17 7.60 8.13
N TYR A 27 7.74 7.40 9.38
CA TYR A 27 6.49 7.93 9.92
C TYR A 27 6.80 9.02 10.95
N ARG A 28 6.49 10.26 10.58
CA ARG A 28 6.67 11.47 11.40
C ARG A 28 5.50 12.43 11.13
N PRO A 29 4.30 12.11 11.61
CA PRO A 29 3.14 12.96 11.41
C PRO A 29 3.27 14.26 12.19
N VAL A 30 2.59 15.30 11.70
CA VAL A 30 2.46 16.60 12.38
C VAL A 30 0.97 16.95 12.40
N PRO A 31 0.32 16.99 13.58
CA PRO A 31 0.85 16.71 14.93
C PRO A 31 1.34 15.26 15.10
N GLU A 32 2.21 15.03 16.09
CA GLU A 32 2.65 13.68 16.43
C GLU A 32 1.46 12.86 16.96
N SER A 33 0.96 11.93 16.13
CA SER A 33 -0.11 10.99 16.47
C SER A 33 0.22 9.62 15.92
N ARG A 34 -0.34 8.57 16.50
CA ARG A 34 -0.24 7.19 15.99
C ARG A 34 -1.61 6.61 15.64
N HIS A 35 -2.65 7.44 15.62
CA HIS A 35 -4.02 7.02 15.32
C HIS A 35 -4.16 6.70 13.83
N SER A 36 -4.99 5.70 13.52
CA SER A 36 -5.39 5.34 12.17
C SER A 36 -5.96 6.54 11.41
N SER A 37 -6.69 7.42 12.09
CA SER A 37 -7.21 8.68 11.54
C SER A 37 -6.12 9.61 11.00
N THR A 38 -4.89 9.52 11.53
CA THR A 38 -3.71 10.27 11.05
C THR A 38 -2.88 9.44 10.07
N ALA A 39 -2.73 8.14 10.31
CA ALA A 39 -1.92 7.25 9.47
C ALA A 39 -2.56 7.01 8.09
N PHE A 40 -3.87 6.82 8.01
CA PHE A 40 -4.56 6.52 6.76
C PHE A 40 -4.48 7.64 5.72
N PRO A 41 -4.68 8.93 6.05
CA PRO A 41 -4.48 10.01 5.07
C PRO A 41 -3.05 10.06 4.52
N LEU A 42 -2.04 9.82 5.36
CA LEU A 42 -0.64 9.79 4.93
C LEU A 42 -0.35 8.59 4.02
N ALA A 43 -0.85 7.40 4.38
CA ALA A 43 -0.74 6.22 3.55
C ALA A 43 -1.46 6.39 2.20
N ARG A 44 -2.64 7.02 2.21
CA ARG A 44 -3.43 7.32 1.02
C ARG A 44 -2.67 8.25 0.08
N LYS A 45 -2.18 9.37 0.61
CA LYS A 45 -1.36 10.33 -0.14
C LYS A 45 -0.15 9.65 -0.79
N LEU A 46 0.56 8.80 -0.05
CA LEU A 46 1.69 8.04 -0.59
C LEU A 46 1.28 7.13 -1.76
N ALA A 47 0.19 6.37 -1.60
CA ALA A 47 -0.30 5.46 -2.63
C ALA A 47 -0.81 6.20 -3.88
N ASP A 48 -1.45 7.36 -3.70
CA ASP A 48 -1.95 8.20 -4.79
C ASP A 48 -0.78 8.88 -5.54
N GLU A 49 0.20 9.44 -4.83
CA GLU A 49 1.42 10.00 -5.42
C GLU A 49 2.21 8.95 -6.22
N PHE A 50 2.33 7.74 -5.66
CA PHE A 50 2.93 6.60 -6.35
C PHE A 50 2.18 6.25 -7.63
N THR A 51 0.86 6.15 -7.54
CA THR A 51 0.00 5.78 -8.68
C THR A 51 0.07 6.82 -9.78
N ALA A 52 0.04 8.11 -9.44
CA ALA A 52 0.20 9.20 -10.39
C ALA A 52 1.58 9.17 -11.08
N ALA A 53 2.65 8.95 -10.31
CA ALA A 53 4.00 8.85 -10.87
C ALA A 53 4.15 7.62 -11.80
N LEU A 54 3.53 6.50 -11.45
CA LEU A 54 3.52 5.29 -12.26
C LEU A 54 2.79 5.50 -13.59
N VAL A 55 1.61 6.12 -13.57
CA VAL A 55 0.85 6.47 -14.78
C VAL A 55 1.65 7.41 -15.68
N ALA A 56 2.25 8.46 -15.10
CA ALA A 56 3.06 9.41 -15.85
C ALA A 56 4.23 8.72 -16.57
N GLN A 57 4.93 7.80 -15.90
CA GLN A 57 6.03 7.05 -16.49
C GLN A 57 5.55 6.13 -17.63
N LEU A 58 4.45 5.39 -17.42
CA LEU A 58 3.88 4.52 -18.45
C LEU A 58 3.45 5.29 -19.70
N GLY A 59 2.93 6.51 -19.54
CA GLY A 59 2.55 7.39 -20.66
C GLY A 59 3.75 7.97 -21.43
N GLN A 60 4.89 8.16 -20.78
CA GLN A 60 6.12 8.62 -21.44
C GLN A 60 6.78 7.52 -22.29
N GLU A 61 6.73 6.25 -21.83
CA GLU A 61 7.23 5.10 -22.58
C GLU A 61 6.45 4.84 -23.88
N THR A 62 5.14 5.10 -23.89
CA THR A 62 4.33 4.94 -25.11
C THR A 62 4.58 6.05 -26.14
N ALA A 63 4.81 7.28 -25.69
CA ALA A 63 5.13 8.41 -26.56
C ALA A 63 6.49 8.25 -27.25
N THR A 64 7.53 7.89 -26.48
CA THR A 64 8.90 7.68 -27.02
C THR A 64 9.01 6.51 -27.98
N ARG A 65 8.15 5.49 -27.87
CA ARG A 65 8.13 4.35 -28.79
C ARG A 65 7.42 4.63 -30.11
N SER A 66 6.69 5.74 -30.22
CA SER A 66 5.89 6.10 -31.40
C SER A 66 6.63 7.00 -32.41
N GLU A 67 7.90 7.35 -32.15
CA GLU A 67 8.68 8.27 -33.00
C GLU A 67 9.50 7.61 -34.14
N GLU A 68 9.39 6.29 -34.38
CA GLU A 68 10.09 5.60 -35.48
C GLU A 68 9.16 5.13 -36.63
N LYS A 69 8.46 6.06 -37.29
CA LYS A 69 8.25 6.19 -38.77
C LYS A 69 7.05 7.09 -39.10
N PRO A 70 7.14 7.97 -40.13
CA PRO A 70 6.04 8.84 -40.51
C PRO A 70 5.17 8.22 -41.61
N SER A 71 3.86 8.07 -41.38
CA SER A 71 2.87 8.32 -42.43
C SER A 71 1.44 8.40 -41.90
N SER A 72 0.92 9.63 -42.00
CA SER A 72 -0.46 10.04 -42.31
C SER A 72 -1.66 9.48 -41.54
N ARG A 73 -2.56 10.45 -41.28
CA ARG A 73 -4.00 10.40 -41.01
C ARG A 73 -4.43 10.45 -39.54
N THR A 74 -4.99 11.62 -39.26
CA THR A 74 -5.99 11.96 -38.25
C THR A 74 -6.74 10.76 -37.70
N ASP A 75 -6.62 10.57 -36.39
CA ASP A 75 -7.76 10.36 -35.53
C ASP A 75 -7.47 10.99 -34.17
N THR A 76 -8.50 11.64 -33.63
CA THR A 76 -8.60 12.26 -32.31
C THR A 76 -7.87 11.47 -31.24
N CYS A 77 -6.70 11.96 -30.85
CA CYS A 77 -6.04 11.54 -29.62
C CYS A 77 -6.82 12.15 -28.46
N GLU A 78 -7.90 11.49 -28.06
CA GLU A 78 -8.37 11.61 -26.69
C GLU A 78 -7.22 11.19 -25.79
N THR A 79 -6.49 12.18 -25.29
CA THR A 79 -5.76 12.11 -24.02
C THR A 79 -6.77 11.81 -22.92
N ALA A 80 -7.32 10.59 -22.93
CA ALA A 80 -7.96 10.01 -21.77
C ALA A 80 -6.86 9.94 -20.72
N SER A 81 -6.86 10.92 -19.82
CA SER A 81 -6.00 10.90 -18.63
C SER A 81 -6.15 9.52 -18.02
N ALA A 82 -5.10 8.70 -18.06
CA ALA A 82 -5.17 7.32 -17.62
C ALA A 82 -5.60 7.29 -16.15
N GLN A 83 -6.87 6.96 -15.91
CA GLN A 83 -7.45 6.90 -14.59
C GLN A 83 -6.96 5.62 -13.92
N ALA A 84 -5.86 5.73 -13.17
CA ALA A 84 -5.44 4.68 -12.25
C ALA A 84 -5.92 5.00 -10.83
N GLN A 85 -6.16 3.95 -10.05
CA GLN A 85 -6.67 4.05 -8.69
C GLN A 85 -5.80 3.23 -7.73
N ALA A 86 -5.50 3.80 -6.56
CA ALA A 86 -4.92 3.07 -5.45
C ALA A 86 -5.99 2.61 -4.46
N GLN A 87 -5.84 1.39 -3.95
CA GLN A 87 -6.65 0.86 -2.86
C GLN A 87 -5.73 0.41 -1.71
N LEU A 88 -5.80 1.10 -0.57
CA LEU A 88 -5.10 0.64 0.63
C LEU A 88 -5.67 -0.69 1.09
N TYR A 89 -4.76 -1.62 1.44
CA TYR A 89 -5.11 -2.93 1.97
C TYR A 89 -4.83 -2.99 3.48
N ALA A 90 -3.62 -2.62 3.90
CA ALA A 90 -3.22 -2.60 5.30
C ALA A 90 -2.17 -1.51 5.57
N VAL A 91 -2.22 -0.93 6.77
CA VAL A 91 -1.28 0.07 7.29
C VAL A 91 -0.78 -0.40 8.65
N GLN A 92 0.53 -0.56 8.81
CA GLN A 92 1.13 -1.00 10.06
C GLN A 92 2.14 0.05 10.53
N LEU A 93 1.99 0.50 11.77
CA LEU A 93 2.97 1.36 12.41
C LEU A 93 3.96 0.52 13.22
N HIS A 94 5.25 0.70 12.93
CA HIS A 94 6.34 0.08 13.68
C HIS A 94 7.36 1.12 14.12
N ARG A 95 7.33 1.52 15.39
CA ARG A 95 8.13 2.64 15.91
C ARG A 95 7.98 3.88 15.00
N TYR A 96 9.05 4.39 14.40
CA TYR A 96 9.07 5.55 13.50
C TYR A 96 8.90 5.22 12.02
N ARG A 97 8.31 4.06 11.70
CA ARG A 97 8.06 3.63 10.33
C ARG A 97 6.59 3.25 10.13
N MET A 98 6.12 3.49 8.91
CA MET A 98 4.80 3.10 8.45
C MET A 98 4.98 2.17 7.25
N ARG A 99 4.50 0.95 7.40
CA ARG A 99 4.41 -0.02 6.32
C ARG A 99 3.02 0.07 5.70
N VAL A 100 2.97 0.33 4.41
CA VAL A 100 1.74 0.49 3.65
C VAL A 100 1.67 -0.59 2.59
N CYS A 101 0.66 -1.45 2.70
CA CYS A 101 0.30 -2.41 1.66
C CYS A 101 -0.90 -1.86 0.90
N PHE A 102 -0.77 -1.74 -0.42
CA PHE A 102 -1.81 -1.16 -1.26
C PHE A 102 -1.77 -1.75 -2.66
N ASP A 103 -2.91 -1.80 -3.31
CA ASP A 103 -3.07 -2.28 -4.66
C ASP A 103 -3.19 -1.09 -5.62
N VAL A 104 -2.56 -1.20 -6.78
CA VAL A 104 -2.71 -0.23 -7.87
C VAL A 104 -3.51 -0.89 -8.98
N PHE A 105 -4.52 -0.19 -9.49
CA PHE A 105 -5.37 -0.63 -10.58
C PHE A 105 -5.29 0.38 -11.72
N LEU A 106 -4.80 -0.05 -12.88
CA LEU A 106 -4.85 0.73 -14.12
C LEU A 106 -6.27 0.71 -14.70
N GLN A 107 -6.56 1.65 -15.61
CA GLN A 107 -7.88 1.81 -16.22
C GLN A 107 -8.40 0.53 -16.91
N HIS A 108 -7.50 -0.27 -17.50
CA HIS A 108 -7.83 -1.51 -18.18
C HIS A 108 -7.88 -2.74 -17.26
N CYS A 109 -7.69 -2.57 -15.95
CA CYS A 109 -7.83 -3.67 -14.99
C CYS A 109 -9.30 -4.10 -14.93
N THR A 110 -9.56 -5.36 -15.28
CA THR A 110 -10.94 -5.86 -15.31
C THR A 110 -11.52 -6.00 -13.90
N PRO A 111 -12.85 -5.92 -13.73
CA PRO A 111 -13.51 -6.14 -12.44
C PRO A 111 -13.21 -7.52 -11.83
N GLU A 112 -13.00 -8.54 -12.65
CA GLU A 112 -12.66 -9.90 -12.22
C GLU A 112 -11.29 -9.92 -11.53
N PHE A 113 -10.28 -9.27 -12.10
CA PHE A 113 -8.96 -9.17 -11.46
C PHE A 113 -9.01 -8.36 -10.15
N ARG A 114 -9.81 -7.29 -10.10
CA ARG A 114 -10.06 -6.55 -8.85
C ARG A 114 -10.65 -7.45 -7.78
N ARG A 115 -11.62 -8.28 -8.14
CA ARG A 115 -12.22 -9.25 -7.20
C ARG A 115 -11.22 -10.30 -6.74
N GLN A 116 -10.44 -10.86 -7.66
CA GLN A 116 -9.40 -11.82 -7.31
C GLN A 116 -8.42 -11.21 -6.30
N MET A 117 -7.95 -9.98 -6.52
CA MET A 117 -7.04 -9.29 -5.61
C MET A 117 -7.54 -9.23 -4.15
N ASP A 118 -8.87 -9.22 -3.97
CA ASP A 118 -9.52 -9.24 -2.66
C ASP A 118 -9.71 -10.64 -2.06
N GLU A 119 -9.80 -11.69 -2.89
CA GLU A 119 -10.07 -13.08 -2.46
C GLU A 119 -8.92 -13.72 -1.68
N THR A 120 -7.68 -13.29 -1.88
CA THR A 120 -6.51 -13.88 -1.19
C THR A 120 -5.46 -12.85 -0.78
N VAL A 121 -4.91 -13.08 0.40
CA VAL A 121 -3.76 -12.33 0.95
C VAL A 121 -2.44 -12.72 0.27
N MET A 122 -2.34 -13.93 -0.29
CA MET A 122 -1.16 -14.40 -1.01
C MET A 122 -1.10 -13.77 -2.40
N ARG A 123 -0.20 -12.79 -2.58
CA ARG A 123 -0.04 -12.07 -3.83
C ARG A 123 1.42 -11.77 -4.15
N PRO A 124 1.77 -11.63 -5.44
CA PRO A 124 3.06 -11.09 -5.85
C PRO A 124 3.28 -9.70 -5.25
N ILE A 125 4.34 -9.54 -4.44
CA ILE A 125 4.67 -8.27 -3.81
C ILE A 125 5.71 -7.49 -4.63
N HIS A 126 5.38 -6.24 -4.91
CA HIS A 126 6.27 -5.25 -5.51
C HIS A 126 6.68 -4.23 -4.44
N VAL A 127 7.97 -4.18 -4.10
CA VAL A 127 8.48 -3.27 -3.08
C VAL A 127 8.71 -1.90 -3.70
N VAL A 128 8.24 -0.87 -3.00
CA VAL A 128 8.52 0.54 -3.29
C VAL A 128 9.57 1.02 -2.28
N ALA A 129 10.81 1.19 -2.76
CA ALA A 129 11.95 1.55 -1.92
C ALA A 129 12.54 2.91 -2.35
N GLU A 130 12.70 3.83 -1.40
CA GLU A 130 13.35 5.12 -1.62
C GLU A 130 14.86 4.95 -1.88
N LEU A 131 15.40 5.67 -2.87
CA LEU A 131 16.81 5.65 -3.28
C LEU A 131 17.62 6.81 -2.66
N GLY A 132 17.44 7.04 -1.37
CA GLY A 132 18.30 7.87 -0.52
C GLY A 132 18.14 9.40 -0.62
N ASP A 133 17.51 9.91 -1.66
CA ASP A 133 17.37 11.36 -1.92
C ASP A 133 15.94 11.90 -1.70
N GLY A 134 15.04 11.11 -1.14
CA GLY A 134 13.66 11.51 -0.86
C GLY A 134 12.72 11.57 -2.05
N HIS A 135 13.22 11.51 -3.30
CA HIS A 135 12.40 11.74 -4.49
C HIS A 135 12.47 10.63 -5.53
N ARG A 136 13.55 9.83 -5.56
CA ARG A 136 13.66 8.64 -6.42
C ARG A 136 13.28 7.37 -5.68
N TYR A 137 12.53 6.50 -6.35
CA TYR A 137 12.07 5.23 -5.79
C TYR A 137 12.30 4.10 -6.79
N LEU A 138 12.74 2.94 -6.29
CA LEU A 138 12.81 1.70 -7.02
C LEU A 138 11.53 0.88 -6.76
N VAL A 139 10.95 0.35 -7.83
CA VAL A 139 9.77 -0.54 -7.77
C VAL A 139 10.15 -1.91 -8.32
N ASP A 140 10.35 -2.87 -7.42
CA ASP A 140 10.87 -4.18 -7.81
C ASP A 140 10.07 -5.34 -7.21
N ARG A 141 9.94 -6.40 -8.00
CA ARG A 141 9.24 -7.62 -7.61
C ARG A 141 10.11 -8.43 -6.65
N LYS A 142 9.61 -8.73 -5.45
CA LYS A 142 10.37 -9.48 -4.41
C LYS A 142 9.67 -10.78 -3.99
N LEU A 143 9.97 -11.87 -4.68
CA LEU A 143 9.39 -13.21 -4.42
C LEU A 143 9.46 -13.64 -2.94
N PRO A 144 10.57 -13.46 -2.20
CA PRO A 144 10.65 -13.89 -0.80
C PRO A 144 9.66 -13.15 0.14
N LEU A 145 9.08 -12.04 -0.31
CA LEU A 145 8.16 -11.24 0.50
C LEU A 145 6.71 -11.68 0.39
N ASP A 146 6.31 -12.48 -0.61
CA ASP A 146 4.90 -12.85 -0.80
C ASP A 146 4.32 -13.54 0.43
N ALA A 147 4.94 -14.66 0.82
CA ALA A 147 4.49 -15.43 1.98
C ALA A 147 4.66 -14.64 3.28
N ARG A 148 5.67 -13.76 3.36
CA ARG A 148 5.90 -12.94 4.55
C ARG A 148 4.81 -11.88 4.71
N VAL A 149 4.53 -11.11 3.68
CA VAL A 149 3.51 -10.05 3.70
C VAL A 149 2.13 -10.65 3.89
N ALA A 150 1.83 -11.79 3.26
CA ALA A 150 0.57 -12.49 3.48
C ALA A 150 0.36 -12.91 4.94
N ARG A 151 1.40 -13.46 5.60
CA ARG A 151 1.35 -13.77 7.04
C ARG A 151 1.20 -12.52 7.90
N GLU A 152 1.90 -11.45 7.56
CA GLU A 152 1.79 -10.17 8.28
C GLU A 152 0.37 -9.59 8.16
N ILE A 153 -0.22 -9.58 6.96
CA ILE A 153 -1.60 -9.15 6.71
C ILE A 153 -2.59 -10.02 7.47
N ALA A 154 -2.47 -11.35 7.41
CA ALA A 154 -3.35 -12.26 8.14
C ALA A 154 -3.30 -11.97 9.65
N ARG A 155 -2.12 -11.70 10.20
CA ARG A 155 -1.98 -11.28 11.60
C ARG A 155 -2.67 -9.94 11.90
N VAL A 156 -2.62 -8.97 10.99
CA VAL A 156 -3.38 -7.71 11.17
C VAL A 156 -4.87 -7.99 11.15
N GLN A 157 -5.36 -8.83 10.24
CA GLN A 157 -6.78 -9.20 10.15
C GLN A 157 -7.29 -9.88 11.43
N GLU A 158 -6.44 -10.65 12.11
CA GLU A 158 -6.77 -11.25 13.42
C GLU A 158 -6.86 -10.20 14.54
N CYS A 159 -6.07 -9.13 14.44
CA CYS A 159 -5.97 -8.09 15.47
C CYS A 159 -6.96 -6.94 15.25
N ASP A 160 -7.28 -6.63 14.00
CA ASP A 160 -8.07 -5.49 13.61
C ASP A 160 -9.45 -5.90 13.09
N GLN A 161 -10.45 -5.68 13.94
CA GLN A 161 -11.84 -6.00 13.65
C GLN A 161 -12.57 -4.92 12.84
N GLY A 162 -11.90 -3.81 12.51
CA GLY A 162 -12.47 -2.73 11.72
C GLY A 162 -12.52 -3.02 10.21
N PRO A 163 -13.20 -2.17 9.43
CA PRO A 163 -13.21 -2.29 7.97
C PRO A 163 -11.83 -1.98 7.37
N ARG A 164 -11.59 -2.48 6.14
CA ARG A 164 -10.38 -2.16 5.37
C ARG A 164 -10.27 -0.64 5.11
N PRO A 165 -9.05 -0.07 5.08
CA PRO A 165 -7.76 -0.76 5.24
C PRO A 165 -7.54 -1.23 6.68
N TYR A 166 -6.89 -2.39 6.82
CA TYR A 166 -6.55 -2.90 8.14
C TYR A 166 -5.45 -2.04 8.78
N PHE A 167 -5.45 -1.91 10.10
CA PHE A 167 -4.55 -1.08 10.86
C PHE A 167 -3.99 -1.81 12.08
N THR A 168 -2.71 -1.61 12.35
CA THR A 168 -2.12 -2.02 13.63
C THR A 168 -1.00 -1.06 14.00
N ASP A 169 -0.88 -0.81 15.30
CA ASP A 169 0.26 -0.17 15.90
C ASP A 169 0.95 -1.17 16.85
N ASN A 170 2.27 -1.35 16.71
CA ASN A 170 3.02 -2.20 17.61
C ASN A 170 3.36 -1.56 18.96
N MET A 171 3.06 -0.28 19.14
CA MET A 171 3.31 0.50 20.37
C MET A 171 2.03 0.76 21.18
N VAL A 172 0.86 0.69 20.55
CA VAL A 172 -0.44 1.02 21.17
C VAL A 172 -1.38 -0.17 20.96
N MET A 173 -2.11 -0.54 22.00
CA MET A 173 -3.08 -1.63 21.91
C MET A 173 -4.33 -1.17 21.16
N MET A 174 -4.76 -1.96 20.18
CA MET A 174 -6.01 -1.72 19.44
C MET A 174 -7.21 -2.01 20.34
N CYS A 175 -8.14 -1.07 20.42
CA CYS A 175 -9.40 -1.24 21.15
C CYS A 175 -10.58 -1.00 20.19
N TYR A 176 -11.71 -1.64 20.47
CA TYR A 176 -12.91 -1.54 19.64
C TYR A 176 -14.13 -1.34 20.52
N ASP A 177 -15.05 -0.49 20.05
CA ASP A 177 -16.37 -0.27 20.61
C ASP A 177 -17.38 -0.32 19.46
N ASP A 178 -18.34 -1.25 19.53
CA ASP A 178 -19.30 -1.55 18.45
C ASP A 178 -18.69 -1.68 17.03
N GLY A 179 -17.51 -2.29 16.93
CA GLY A 179 -16.79 -2.50 15.67
C GLY A 179 -16.05 -1.26 15.13
N VAL A 180 -16.07 -0.15 15.87
CA VAL A 180 -15.32 1.07 15.58
C VAL A 180 -14.01 1.07 16.37
N ARG A 181 -12.91 1.50 15.74
CA ARG A 181 -11.61 1.62 16.39
C ARG A 181 -11.66 2.74 17.43
N VAL A 182 -11.34 2.40 18.68
CA VAL A 182 -11.15 3.35 19.78
C VAL A 182 -9.65 3.56 19.96
N GLU A 183 -9.19 4.78 19.70
CA GLU A 183 -7.77 5.15 19.74
C GLU A 183 -7.48 6.20 20.82
N ASP A 184 -8.52 6.86 21.33
CA ASP A 184 -8.49 7.87 22.38
C ASP A 184 -9.18 7.36 23.65
N ASN A 185 -8.85 7.99 24.79
CA ASN A 185 -9.51 7.75 26.08
C ASN A 185 -9.60 6.27 26.48
N LEU A 186 -8.56 5.49 26.19
CA LEU A 186 -8.50 4.05 26.48
C LEU A 186 -8.73 3.74 27.97
N GLU A 187 -8.45 4.69 28.86
CA GLU A 187 -8.70 4.59 30.30
C GLU A 187 -10.19 4.48 30.64
N ASP A 188 -11.07 5.14 29.88
CA ASP A 188 -12.53 5.06 30.04
C ASP A 188 -13.06 3.66 29.74
N TYR A 189 -12.29 2.88 28.99
CA TYR A 189 -12.54 1.47 28.66
C TYR A 189 -11.74 0.51 29.56
N GLY A 190 -11.16 1.01 30.64
CA GLY A 190 -10.42 0.21 31.62
C GLY A 190 -9.02 -0.22 31.18
N PHE A 191 -8.49 0.34 30.08
CA PHE A 191 -7.14 0.05 29.61
C PHE A 191 -6.15 1.08 30.19
N SER A 192 -5.35 0.65 31.17
CA SER A 192 -4.29 1.50 31.72
C SER A 192 -3.07 1.53 30.78
N PRO A 193 -2.43 2.70 30.55
CA PRO A 193 -1.16 2.79 29.82
C PRO A 193 -0.03 1.91 30.40
N SER A 194 -0.18 1.49 31.66
CA SER A 194 0.77 0.63 32.37
C SER A 194 0.69 -0.86 32.01
N SER A 195 -0.39 -1.32 31.36
CA SER A 195 -0.51 -2.69 30.86
C SER A 195 0.27 -2.86 29.55
N ARG A 196 1.60 -2.69 29.60
CA ARG A 196 2.48 -3.22 28.56
C ARG A 196 2.27 -4.73 28.52
N VAL A 197 1.77 -5.21 27.39
CA VAL A 197 1.56 -6.64 27.11
C VAL A 197 2.86 -7.40 27.44
N ARG A 198 2.87 -8.10 28.58
CA ARG A 198 3.72 -9.27 28.77
C ARG A 198 3.29 -10.23 27.67
N GLY A 199 4.09 -10.36 26.62
CA GLY A 199 3.92 -11.40 25.63
C GLY A 199 3.71 -12.72 26.36
N ARG A 200 2.64 -13.44 26.03
CA ARG A 200 2.45 -14.83 26.43
C ARG A 200 3.74 -15.59 26.11
N ARG A 201 4.57 -15.84 27.12
CA ARG A 201 5.47 -16.98 27.08
C ARG A 201 4.54 -18.19 27.05
N LYS A 202 4.53 -18.92 25.93
CA LYS A 202 4.17 -20.33 25.93
C LYS A 202 5.00 -20.96 27.05
N GLY A 203 4.34 -21.35 28.14
CA GLY A 203 4.93 -22.23 29.12
C GLY A 203 5.01 -23.60 28.49
N ASP A 204 6.23 -24.11 28.34
CA ASP A 204 6.49 -25.54 28.39
C ASP A 204 6.04 -26.05 29.76
N SER A 205 5.18 -27.09 29.77
CA SER A 205 5.12 -28.25 30.68
C SER A 205 3.74 -28.90 30.56
#